data_AF-A0A127SLY5-F1
#
_entry.id   AF-A0A127SLY5-F1
#
_cell.length_a   1.000
_cell.length_b   1.000
_cell.length_c   1.000
_cell.angle_alpha   90.00
_cell.angle_beta   90.00
_cell.angle_gamma   90.00
#
_symmetry.space_group_name_H-M   'P 1'
#
loop_
_entity.id
_entity.type
_entity.pdbx_description
1 polymer ?
#
loop_
_entity_poly.entity_id
_entity_poly.type
_entity_poly.pdbx_seq_one_letter_code
_entity_poly.pdbx_strand_id
1 'polypeptide(L)'
;DGIYRPSRHLEQAKFEGRVPGGDYEGYVDAHVRRLEALRRAGIVERIDADQWRIPDDLVSRAAAHDAGRDSQASVRVLSPVDLNKQIGSDGATWLDRRLIHGETADLAPTGFGQQVREAMDQRREHHIEQGDATRSRDSRVFYRRNLLAILREREVAGVGSDMALSKGLPFRAATDGESVSGKFTGTVHLSSGKFAVVEKSHEFTLVPWRPIIDRQLGREVMGIVQGGSVSWQLGRQRGLER
;
A
#
# COMPACT_ATOMS: atom_id res chain seq x y z
N ASP A 1 22.50 -26.44 25.65
CA ASP A 1 23.76 -26.52 24.87
C ASP A 1 23.97 -25.39 23.87
N GLY A 2 22.93 -24.62 23.46
CA GLY A 2 23.13 -23.46 22.58
C GLY A 2 23.70 -23.81 21.19
N ILE A 3 23.77 -25.09 20.82
CA ILE A 3 24.30 -25.52 19.53
C ILE A 3 23.15 -25.67 18.53
N TYR A 4 23.20 -24.88 17.48
CA TYR A 4 22.34 -25.03 16.32
C TYR A 4 23.06 -25.82 15.22
N ARG A 5 22.37 -26.81 14.64
CA ARG A 5 22.87 -27.64 13.54
C ARG A 5 21.96 -27.52 12.31
N PRO A 6 22.44 -26.95 11.19
CA PRO A 6 21.69 -26.87 9.93
C PRO A 6 21.16 -28.23 9.46
N SER A 7 21.96 -29.29 9.54
CA SER A 7 21.55 -30.66 9.18
C SER A 7 20.31 -31.12 9.95
N ARG A 8 20.34 -30.99 11.28
CA ARG A 8 19.22 -31.34 12.16
C ARG A 8 17.99 -30.46 11.92
N HIS A 9 18.19 -29.17 11.64
CA HIS A 9 17.08 -28.27 11.30
C HIS A 9 16.43 -28.68 9.98
N LEU A 10 17.21 -29.10 8.98
CA LEU A 10 16.71 -29.61 7.71
C LEU A 10 15.86 -30.87 7.89
N GLU A 11 16.36 -31.84 8.68
CA GLU A 11 15.62 -33.05 9.02
C GLU A 11 14.31 -32.74 9.74
N GLN A 12 14.36 -31.86 10.74
CA GLN A 12 13.17 -31.44 11.49
C GLN A 12 12.16 -30.71 10.60
N ALA A 13 12.61 -29.79 9.74
CA ALA A 13 11.75 -29.05 8.83
C ALA A 13 11.06 -29.97 7.82
N LYS A 14 11.77 -30.97 7.30
CA LYS A 14 11.23 -32.02 6.42
C LYS A 14 10.19 -32.88 7.15
N PHE A 15 10.46 -33.25 8.41
CA PHE A 15 9.54 -34.04 9.22
C PHE A 15 8.25 -33.28 9.58
N GLU A 16 8.36 -32.00 9.94
CA GLU A 16 7.21 -31.18 10.32
C GLU A 16 6.36 -30.72 9.13
N GLY A 17 6.90 -30.75 7.91
CA GLY A 17 6.21 -30.27 6.70
C GLY A 17 5.92 -28.76 6.71
N ARG A 18 6.60 -27.98 7.55
CA ARG A 18 6.35 -26.55 7.81
C ARG A 18 7.26 -25.61 7.02
N VAL A 19 7.36 -25.81 5.71
CA VAL A 19 8.10 -24.87 4.83
C VAL A 19 7.21 -24.41 3.66
N PRO A 20 6.89 -23.11 3.57
CA PRO A 20 6.14 -22.57 2.45
C PRO A 20 6.84 -22.85 1.11
N GLY A 21 6.17 -23.55 0.19
CA GLY A 21 6.71 -23.88 -1.14
C GLY A 21 7.59 -25.14 -1.20
N GLY A 22 7.85 -25.83 -0.09
CA GLY A 22 8.58 -27.10 -0.08
C GLY A 22 10.09 -27.01 -0.30
N ASP A 23 10.66 -25.80 -0.39
CA ASP A 23 12.11 -25.58 -0.49
C ASP A 23 12.77 -25.60 0.89
N TYR A 24 12.93 -26.80 1.44
CA TYR A 24 13.51 -27.02 2.77
C TYR A 24 14.98 -26.60 2.84
N GLU A 25 15.73 -26.78 1.76
CA GLU A 25 17.15 -26.41 1.68
C GLU A 25 17.30 -24.89 1.65
N GLY A 26 16.52 -24.19 0.81
CA GLY A 26 16.49 -22.73 0.78
C GLY A 26 16.04 -22.11 2.11
N TYR A 27 15.12 -22.76 2.82
CA TYR A 27 14.69 -22.35 4.16
C TYR A 27 15.82 -22.43 5.19
N VAL A 28 16.56 -23.54 5.24
CA VAL A 28 17.71 -23.70 6.15
C VAL A 28 18.87 -22.79 5.73
N ASP A 29 19.12 -22.64 4.44
CA ASP A 29 20.12 -21.72 3.90
C ASP A 29 19.86 -20.28 4.31
N ALA A 30 18.60 -19.84 4.35
CA ALA A 30 18.24 -18.51 4.85
C ALA A 30 18.65 -18.33 6.32
N HIS A 31 18.48 -19.37 7.15
CA HIS A 31 18.93 -19.37 8.54
C HIS A 31 20.45 -19.32 8.64
N VAL A 32 21.17 -20.10 7.82
CA VAL A 32 22.64 -20.08 7.77
C VAL A 32 23.17 -18.70 7.33
N ARG A 33 22.56 -18.07 6.32
CA ARG A 33 22.92 -16.71 5.89
C ARG A 33 22.73 -15.68 7.00
N ARG A 34 21.63 -15.79 7.77
CA ARG A 34 21.39 -14.93 8.94
C ARG A 34 22.44 -15.15 10.01
N LEU A 35 22.82 -16.39 10.29
CA LEU A 35 23.87 -16.71 11.25
C LEU A 35 25.24 -16.19 10.79
N GLU A 36 25.58 -16.28 9.50
CA GLU A 36 26.80 -15.66 8.96
C GLU A 36 26.79 -14.13 9.11
N ALA A 37 25.64 -13.47 8.92
CA ALA A 37 25.53 -12.03 9.16
C ALA A 37 25.77 -11.68 10.64
N LEU A 38 25.17 -12.44 11.56
CA LEU A 38 25.36 -12.28 12.99
C LEU A 38 26.80 -12.63 13.44
N ARG A 39 27.47 -13.57 12.75
CA ARG A 39 28.89 -13.90 13.00
C ARG A 39 29.81 -12.76 12.62
N ARG A 40 29.57 -12.12 11.47
CA ARG A 40 30.30 -10.92 11.06
C ARG A 40 30.11 -9.76 12.05
N ALA A 41 28.98 -9.73 12.74
CA ALA A 41 28.70 -8.80 13.82
C ALA A 41 29.27 -9.22 15.19
N GLY A 42 29.92 -10.39 15.29
CA GLY A 42 30.48 -10.92 16.54
C GLY A 42 29.44 -11.43 17.54
N ILE A 43 28.21 -11.71 17.09
CA ILE A 43 27.08 -12.10 17.95
C ILE A 43 26.97 -13.61 18.11
N VAL A 44 27.23 -14.36 17.05
CA VAL A 44 27.24 -15.84 17.06
C VAL A 44 28.60 -16.37 16.58
N GLU A 45 28.94 -17.58 16.97
CA GLU A 45 30.19 -18.23 16.54
C GLU A 45 29.89 -19.44 15.66
N ARG A 46 30.68 -19.59 14.61
CA ARG A 46 30.68 -20.80 13.78
C ARG A 46 31.77 -21.73 14.32
N ILE A 47 31.36 -22.90 14.79
CA ILE A 47 32.28 -23.94 15.27
C ILE A 47 32.85 -24.69 14.07
N ASP A 48 31.97 -25.16 13.18
CA ASP A 48 32.34 -25.85 11.94
C ASP A 48 31.27 -25.65 10.83
N ALA A 49 31.27 -26.50 9.80
CA ALA A 49 30.32 -26.41 8.70
C ALA A 49 28.85 -26.60 9.12
N ASP A 50 28.60 -27.40 10.15
CA ASP A 50 27.28 -27.85 10.60
C ASP A 50 27.00 -27.50 12.08
N GLN A 51 27.86 -26.71 12.72
CA GLN A 51 27.70 -26.35 14.13
C GLN A 51 27.88 -24.85 14.36
N TRP A 52 26.86 -24.26 14.97
CA TRP A 52 26.81 -22.86 15.37
C TRP A 52 26.58 -22.75 16.86
N ARG A 53 27.39 -21.92 17.53
CA ARG A 53 27.15 -21.55 18.93
C ARG A 53 26.26 -20.32 18.97
N ILE A 54 25.07 -20.51 19.51
CA ILE A 54 24.05 -19.50 19.74
C ILE A 54 24.09 -19.13 21.23
N PRO A 55 24.41 -17.87 21.57
CA PRO A 55 24.42 -17.46 22.96
C PRO A 55 23.00 -17.33 23.50
N ASP A 56 22.82 -17.57 24.80
CA ASP A 56 21.49 -17.51 25.44
C ASP A 56 20.88 -16.09 25.43
N ASP A 57 21.71 -15.06 25.30
CA ASP A 57 21.33 -13.64 25.19
C ASP A 57 21.25 -13.14 23.74
N LEU A 58 21.15 -14.06 22.75
CA LEU A 58 21.08 -13.74 21.32
C LEU A 58 20.10 -12.61 21.01
N VAL A 59 18.89 -12.67 21.57
CA VAL A 59 17.82 -11.70 21.31
C VAL A 59 18.26 -10.29 21.70
N SER A 60 18.85 -10.15 22.89
CA SER A 60 19.33 -8.86 23.39
C SER A 60 20.50 -8.33 22.56
N ARG A 61 21.45 -9.19 22.16
CA ARG A 61 22.60 -8.78 21.32
C ARG A 61 22.19 -8.40 19.90
N ALA A 62 21.28 -9.16 19.30
CA ALA A 62 20.74 -8.86 17.99
C ALA A 62 19.97 -7.53 18.01
N ALA A 63 19.13 -7.30 19.02
CA ALA A 63 18.40 -6.03 19.17
C ALA A 63 19.35 -4.83 19.33
N ALA A 64 20.42 -4.95 20.13
CA ALA A 64 21.42 -3.90 20.28
C ALA A 64 22.20 -3.65 18.96
N HIS A 65 22.51 -4.69 18.21
CA HIS A 65 23.16 -4.59 16.90
C HIS A 65 22.26 -3.92 15.85
N ASP A 66 20.98 -4.25 15.84
CA ASP A 66 20.00 -3.67 14.94
C ASP A 66 19.71 -2.21 15.29
N ALA A 67 19.62 -1.85 16.58
CA ALA A 67 19.47 -0.47 17.04
C ALA A 67 20.66 0.43 16.62
N GLY A 68 21.88 -0.12 16.57
CA GLY A 68 23.05 0.58 16.03
C GLY A 68 23.00 0.80 14.51
N ARG A 69 22.07 0.14 13.80
CA ARG A 69 21.85 0.21 12.35
C ARG A 69 20.62 1.02 11.93
N ASP A 70 19.97 1.73 12.85
CA ASP A 70 18.73 2.50 12.65
C ASP A 70 18.77 3.61 11.57
N SER A 71 19.85 3.74 10.79
CA SER A 71 20.00 4.74 9.73
C SER A 71 19.81 4.24 8.29
N GLN A 72 19.51 2.95 8.03
CA GLN A 72 19.48 2.45 6.63
C GLN A 72 18.15 1.90 6.09
N ALA A 73 17.10 1.73 6.89
CA ALA A 73 15.81 1.23 6.40
C ALA A 73 14.67 2.24 6.58
N SER A 74 14.31 2.96 5.52
CA SER A 74 13.10 3.79 5.50
C SER A 74 11.89 2.95 5.09
N VAL A 75 10.92 2.79 5.98
CA VAL A 75 9.63 2.16 5.65
C VAL A 75 8.68 3.22 5.09
N ARG A 76 8.07 2.95 3.95
CA ARG A 76 7.02 3.78 3.34
C ARG A 76 5.76 2.96 3.11
N VAL A 77 4.62 3.46 3.59
CA VAL A 77 3.30 2.89 3.29
C VAL A 77 2.91 3.26 1.86
N LEU A 78 2.74 2.26 0.98
CA LEU A 78 2.34 2.47 -0.42
C LEU A 78 0.82 2.49 -0.61
N SER A 79 0.09 1.73 0.22
CA SER A 79 -1.36 1.66 0.24
C SER A 79 -1.82 1.32 1.66
N PRO A 80 -2.81 2.04 2.20
CA PRO A 80 -3.45 1.66 3.46
C PRO A 80 -4.48 0.52 3.28
N VAL A 81 -4.77 0.12 2.04
CA VAL A 81 -5.74 -0.95 1.72
C VAL A 81 -5.03 -2.29 1.62
N ASP A 82 -5.56 -3.30 2.29
CA ASP A 82 -5.07 -4.68 2.25
C ASP A 82 -4.90 -5.18 0.81
N LEU A 83 -3.83 -5.93 0.54
CA LEU A 83 -3.51 -6.43 -0.81
C LEU A 83 -4.68 -7.17 -1.46
N ASN A 84 -5.34 -8.07 -0.72
CA ASN A 84 -6.48 -8.85 -1.23
C ASN A 84 -7.69 -7.98 -1.58
N LYS A 85 -7.95 -6.91 -0.81
CA LYS A 85 -9.05 -5.97 -1.09
C LYS A 85 -8.78 -5.13 -2.34
N GLN A 86 -7.52 -4.95 -2.72
CA GLN A 86 -7.16 -4.22 -3.94
C GLN A 86 -7.49 -5.02 -5.21
N ILE A 87 -7.52 -6.36 -5.15
CA ILE A 87 -7.72 -7.21 -6.34
C ILE A 87 -9.09 -6.96 -6.98
N GLY A 88 -10.15 -6.95 -6.17
CA GLY A 88 -11.53 -6.74 -6.62
C GLY A 88 -12.08 -5.34 -6.39
N SER A 89 -11.25 -4.33 -6.14
CA SER A 89 -11.74 -2.97 -5.87
C SER A 89 -12.24 -2.30 -7.15
N ASP A 90 -13.42 -1.66 -7.10
CA ASP A 90 -13.92 -0.85 -8.21
C ASP A 90 -13.10 0.44 -8.45
N GLY A 91 -12.29 0.84 -7.46
CA GLY A 91 -11.46 2.05 -7.46
C GLY A 91 -10.02 1.83 -7.90
N ALA A 92 -9.28 2.95 -8.03
CA ALA A 92 -7.90 2.96 -8.48
C ALA A 92 -6.91 2.59 -7.37
N THR A 93 -6.39 1.37 -7.40
CA THR A 93 -5.54 0.80 -6.34
C THR A 93 -4.05 1.04 -6.59
N TRP A 94 -3.21 0.64 -5.62
CA TRP A 94 -1.76 0.66 -5.83
C TRP A 94 -1.32 -0.36 -6.89
N LEU A 95 -2.01 -1.50 -6.99
CA LEU A 95 -1.77 -2.50 -8.05
C LEU A 95 -1.91 -1.87 -9.45
N ASP A 96 -2.92 -1.03 -9.66
CA ASP A 96 -3.18 -0.40 -10.96
C ASP A 96 -2.06 0.58 -11.34
N ARG A 97 -1.57 1.37 -10.37
CA ARG A 97 -0.42 2.26 -10.57
C ARG A 97 0.82 1.46 -10.96
N ARG A 98 1.02 0.29 -10.34
CA ARG A 98 2.16 -0.59 -10.63
C ARG A 98 2.05 -1.30 -11.98
N LEU A 99 0.85 -1.73 -12.36
CA LEU A 99 0.57 -2.37 -13.66
C LEU A 99 0.79 -1.39 -14.83
N ILE A 100 0.48 -0.11 -14.64
CA ILE A 100 0.57 0.92 -15.70
C ILE A 100 1.98 1.47 -15.85
N HIS A 101 2.64 1.84 -14.75
CA HIS A 101 3.90 2.57 -14.82
C HIS A 101 5.12 1.67 -15.06
N GLY A 102 4.98 0.35 -14.87
CA GLY A 102 6.13 -0.55 -14.83
C GLY A 102 7.09 -0.21 -13.69
N GLU A 103 7.90 -1.18 -13.28
CA GLU A 103 9.15 -1.02 -12.51
C GLU A 103 9.33 0.23 -11.62
N THR A 104 9.02 0.10 -10.32
CA THR A 104 9.54 1.03 -9.29
C THR A 104 10.46 0.35 -8.28
N ALA A 105 10.49 -0.99 -8.24
CA ALA A 105 11.40 -1.82 -7.46
C ALA A 105 11.14 -3.30 -7.81
N ASP A 106 12.17 -4.15 -7.87
CA ASP A 106 11.98 -5.58 -8.09
C ASP A 106 11.20 -6.22 -6.92
N LEU A 107 10.17 -7.00 -7.25
CA LEU A 107 9.50 -7.83 -6.26
C LEU A 107 10.36 -9.05 -5.98
N ALA A 108 10.64 -9.33 -4.70
CA ALA A 108 11.37 -10.52 -4.30
C ALA A 108 10.71 -11.80 -4.83
N PRO A 109 11.46 -12.76 -5.43
CA PRO A 109 10.92 -13.94 -6.13
C PRO A 109 9.91 -14.73 -5.29
N THR A 110 10.13 -14.79 -3.97
CA THR A 110 9.35 -15.56 -3.00
C THR A 110 8.77 -14.67 -1.89
N GLY A 111 7.88 -15.23 -1.07
CA GLY A 111 7.27 -14.55 0.07
C GLY A 111 6.28 -13.46 -0.37
N PHE A 112 6.29 -12.31 0.31
CA PHE A 112 5.35 -11.22 0.02
C PHE A 112 5.50 -10.67 -1.41
N GLY A 113 6.71 -10.68 -1.99
CA GLY A 113 6.91 -10.28 -3.38
C GLY A 113 6.19 -11.19 -4.38
N GLN A 114 6.10 -12.49 -4.09
CA GLN A 114 5.31 -13.43 -4.88
C GLN A 114 3.81 -13.16 -4.73
N GLN A 115 3.33 -12.96 -3.50
CA GLN A 115 1.92 -12.63 -3.25
C GLN A 115 1.48 -11.36 -4.00
N VAL A 116 2.36 -10.36 -4.09
CA VAL A 116 2.10 -9.15 -4.87
C VAL A 116 2.00 -9.45 -6.36
N ARG A 117 2.85 -10.32 -6.93
CA ARG A 117 2.72 -10.72 -8.35
C ARG A 117 1.41 -11.45 -8.62
N GLU A 118 1.06 -12.40 -7.76
CA GLU A 118 -0.20 -13.14 -7.86
C GLU A 118 -1.40 -12.18 -7.78
N ALA A 119 -1.36 -11.20 -6.87
CA ALA A 119 -2.38 -10.16 -6.76
C ALA A 119 -2.43 -9.26 -8.01
N MET A 120 -1.28 -8.92 -8.59
CA MET A 120 -1.21 -8.16 -9.85
C MET A 120 -1.81 -8.95 -11.03
N ASP A 121 -1.58 -10.26 -11.08
CA ASP A 121 -2.15 -11.14 -12.11
C ASP A 121 -3.67 -11.27 -11.95
N GLN A 122 -4.16 -11.48 -10.72
CA GLN A 122 -5.59 -11.52 -10.43
C GLN A 122 -6.27 -10.16 -10.72
N ARG A 123 -5.62 -9.05 -10.37
CA ARG A 123 -6.11 -7.70 -10.68
C ARG A 123 -6.20 -7.47 -12.19
N ARG A 124 -5.28 -8.04 -12.98
CA ARG A 124 -5.32 -7.97 -14.44
C ARG A 124 -6.51 -8.73 -15.00
N GLU A 125 -6.78 -9.94 -14.51
CA GLU A 125 -7.98 -10.69 -14.92
C GLU A 125 -9.26 -9.92 -14.57
N HIS A 126 -9.33 -9.37 -13.35
CA HIS A 126 -10.44 -8.54 -12.94
C HIS A 126 -10.69 -7.36 -13.90
N HIS A 127 -9.63 -6.65 -14.33
CA HIS A 127 -9.78 -5.59 -15.33
C HIS A 127 -10.28 -6.09 -16.69
N ILE A 128 -9.87 -7.28 -17.12
CA ILE A 128 -10.37 -7.87 -18.36
C ILE A 128 -11.85 -8.20 -18.23
N GLU A 129 -12.26 -8.80 -17.11
CA GLU A 129 -13.66 -9.14 -16.81
C GLU A 129 -14.56 -7.89 -16.75
N GLN A 130 -14.07 -6.81 -16.14
CA GLN A 130 -14.78 -5.52 -16.09
C GLN A 130 -14.67 -4.71 -17.40
N GLY A 131 -14.00 -5.25 -18.43
CA GLY A 131 -13.75 -4.59 -19.71
C GLY A 131 -12.85 -3.35 -19.61
N ASP A 132 -12.16 -3.16 -18.48
CA ASP A 132 -11.17 -2.12 -18.20
C ASP A 132 -9.80 -2.43 -18.85
N ALA A 133 -9.60 -3.68 -19.30
CA ALA A 133 -8.46 -4.11 -20.10
C ALA A 133 -8.86 -5.13 -21.19
N THR A 134 -7.99 -5.31 -22.19
CA THR A 134 -8.14 -6.34 -23.23
C THR A 134 -6.86 -7.16 -23.38
N ARG A 135 -7.02 -8.45 -23.70
CA ARG A 135 -5.91 -9.36 -23.98
C ARG A 135 -5.74 -9.52 -25.49
N SER A 136 -4.52 -9.27 -25.97
CA SER A 136 -4.12 -9.53 -27.35
C SER A 136 -3.81 -11.02 -27.57
N ARG A 137 -3.71 -11.42 -28.84
CA ARG A 137 -3.38 -12.79 -29.27
C ARG A 137 -2.00 -13.25 -28.78
N ASP A 138 -1.07 -12.32 -28.56
CA ASP A 138 0.27 -12.56 -27.99
C ASP A 138 0.30 -12.52 -26.45
N SER A 139 -0.86 -12.60 -25.80
CA SER A 139 -1.03 -12.53 -24.33
C SER A 139 -0.62 -11.21 -23.68
N ARG A 140 -0.32 -10.17 -24.47
CA ARG A 140 -0.15 -8.81 -23.94
C ARG A 140 -1.48 -8.24 -23.49
N VAL A 141 -1.48 -7.52 -22.37
CA VAL A 141 -2.69 -6.87 -21.84
C VAL A 141 -2.60 -5.37 -22.01
N PHE A 142 -3.65 -4.80 -22.58
CA PHE A 142 -3.80 -3.39 -22.86
C PHE A 142 -4.90 -2.83 -21.96
N TYR A 143 -4.56 -1.87 -21.11
CA TYR A 143 -5.52 -1.18 -20.27
C TYR A 143 -6.19 -0.04 -21.03
N ARG A 144 -7.42 0.31 -20.65
CA ARG A 144 -8.07 1.53 -21.17
C ARG A 144 -7.20 2.75 -20.92
N ARG A 145 -7.25 3.70 -21.86
CA ARG A 145 -6.70 5.04 -21.64
C ARG A 145 -7.37 5.65 -20.42
N ASN A 146 -6.58 6.35 -19.60
CA ASN A 146 -7.05 7.00 -18.38
C ASN A 146 -7.66 6.04 -17.34
N LEU A 147 -7.24 4.75 -17.30
CA LEU A 147 -7.75 3.74 -16.37
C LEU A 147 -7.87 4.25 -14.92
N LEU A 148 -6.82 4.88 -14.39
CA LEU A 148 -6.82 5.37 -13.00
C LEU A 148 -7.86 6.47 -12.75
N ALA A 149 -8.18 7.29 -13.74
CA ALA A 149 -9.23 8.31 -13.62
C ALA A 149 -10.61 7.65 -13.65
N ILE A 150 -10.83 6.72 -14.59
CA ILE A 150 -12.11 6.01 -14.74
C ILE A 150 -12.46 5.20 -13.48
N LEU A 151 -11.51 4.44 -12.94
CA LEU A 151 -11.72 3.66 -11.71
C LEU A 151 -12.01 4.59 -10.52
N ARG A 152 -11.29 5.71 -10.40
CA ARG A 152 -11.54 6.70 -9.35
C ARG A 152 -12.94 7.30 -9.45
N GLU A 153 -13.35 7.72 -10.64
CA GLU A 153 -14.67 8.29 -10.87
C GLU A 153 -15.78 7.28 -10.53
N ARG A 154 -15.62 6.02 -10.92
CA ARG A 154 -16.55 4.93 -10.58
C ARG A 154 -16.67 4.73 -9.07
N GLU A 155 -15.54 4.65 -8.36
CA GLU A 155 -15.51 4.47 -6.90
C GLU A 155 -16.13 5.68 -6.18
N VAL A 156 -15.77 6.90 -6.57
CA VAL A 156 -16.31 8.14 -5.98
C VAL A 156 -17.81 8.25 -6.22
N ALA A 157 -18.30 7.86 -7.40
CA ALA A 157 -19.72 7.85 -7.71
C ALA A 157 -20.50 6.83 -6.86
N GLY A 158 -19.97 5.61 -6.70
CA GLY A 158 -20.55 4.57 -5.86
C GLY A 158 -20.61 4.98 -4.40
N VAL A 159 -19.46 5.33 -3.81
CA VAL A 159 -19.37 5.72 -2.40
C VAL A 159 -20.14 7.01 -2.13
N GLY A 160 -20.11 7.98 -3.05
CA GLY A 160 -20.91 9.19 -2.93
C GLY A 160 -22.42 8.90 -2.88
N SER A 161 -22.90 7.97 -3.71
CA SER A 161 -24.31 7.54 -3.70
C SER A 161 -24.69 6.86 -2.39
N ASP A 162 -23.86 5.95 -1.87
CA ASP A 162 -24.09 5.29 -0.58
C ASP A 162 -24.08 6.30 0.58
N MET A 163 -23.14 7.25 0.54
CA MET A 163 -23.06 8.33 1.52
C MET A 163 -24.28 9.24 1.46
N ALA A 164 -24.88 9.48 0.29
CA ALA A 164 -26.08 10.30 0.16
C ALA A 164 -27.27 9.68 0.89
N LEU A 165 -27.42 8.35 0.82
CA LEU A 165 -28.47 7.62 1.54
C LEU A 165 -28.29 7.74 3.06
N SER A 166 -27.06 7.57 3.55
CA SER A 166 -26.79 7.66 4.99
C SER A 166 -26.87 9.07 5.56
N LYS A 167 -26.48 10.09 4.77
CA LYS A 167 -26.48 11.51 5.18
C LYS A 167 -27.83 12.20 5.00
N GLY A 168 -28.72 11.67 4.15
CA GLY A 168 -29.93 12.39 3.73
C GLY A 168 -29.62 13.67 2.94
N LEU A 169 -28.44 13.74 2.33
CA LEU A 169 -27.96 14.90 1.56
C LEU A 169 -27.53 14.40 0.17
N PRO A 170 -28.01 14.97 -0.94
CA PRO A 170 -27.63 14.55 -2.29
C PRO A 170 -26.13 14.61 -2.55
N PHE A 171 -25.61 13.62 -3.27
CA PHE A 171 -24.23 13.62 -3.75
C PHE A 171 -24.12 14.21 -5.16
N ARG A 172 -23.13 15.06 -5.37
CA ARG A 172 -22.72 15.58 -6.68
C ARG A 172 -21.24 15.29 -6.92
N ALA A 173 -20.93 14.52 -7.95
CA ALA A 173 -19.55 14.33 -8.40
C ALA A 173 -18.99 15.64 -8.97
N ALA A 174 -17.79 16.03 -8.52
CA ALA A 174 -17.09 17.18 -9.08
C ALA A 174 -16.32 16.76 -10.35
N THR A 175 -16.42 17.57 -11.40
CA THR A 175 -15.68 17.33 -12.65
C THR A 175 -14.33 18.03 -12.65
N ASP A 176 -13.40 17.55 -13.47
CA ASP A 176 -12.12 18.24 -13.64
C ASP A 176 -12.32 19.68 -14.14
N GLY A 177 -11.56 20.62 -13.59
CA GLY A 177 -11.69 22.06 -13.85
C GLY A 177 -12.82 22.77 -13.08
N GLU A 178 -13.65 22.03 -12.34
CA GLU A 178 -14.75 22.61 -11.57
C GLU A 178 -14.24 23.33 -10.31
N SER A 179 -14.86 24.48 -10.01
CA SER A 179 -14.69 25.16 -8.73
C SER A 179 -15.63 24.56 -7.68
N VAL A 180 -15.06 24.13 -6.57
CA VAL A 180 -15.75 23.54 -5.43
C VAL A 180 -15.61 24.47 -4.25
N SER A 181 -16.73 24.81 -3.61
CA SER A 181 -16.78 25.52 -2.34
C SER A 181 -17.80 24.90 -1.40
N GLY A 182 -17.56 25.04 -0.11
CA GLY A 182 -18.46 24.57 0.95
C GLY A 182 -17.71 24.25 2.23
N LYS A 183 -18.45 23.75 3.21
CA LYS A 183 -17.90 23.37 4.51
C LYS A 183 -17.17 22.03 4.41
N PHE A 184 -15.90 21.99 4.81
CA PHE A 184 -15.17 20.74 4.94
C PHE A 184 -15.62 19.99 6.21
N THR A 185 -16.37 18.90 6.06
CA THR A 185 -17.01 18.20 7.19
C THR A 185 -16.32 16.92 7.63
N GLY A 186 -15.39 16.40 6.83
CA GLY A 186 -14.64 15.20 7.18
C GLY A 186 -13.95 14.59 5.97
N THR A 187 -13.36 13.40 6.16
CA THR A 187 -12.63 12.71 5.10
C THR A 187 -13.08 11.28 4.97
N VAL A 188 -13.08 10.76 3.75
CA VAL A 188 -13.31 9.34 3.45
C VAL A 188 -12.04 8.73 2.85
N HIS A 189 -11.71 7.51 3.25
CA HIS A 189 -10.58 6.76 2.70
C HIS A 189 -11.11 5.76 1.68
N LEU A 190 -10.72 5.97 0.43
CA LEU A 190 -11.05 5.14 -0.72
C LEU A 190 -9.80 4.37 -1.18
N SER A 191 -9.97 3.35 -2.02
CA SER A 191 -8.82 2.67 -2.64
C SER A 191 -8.06 3.62 -3.56
N SER A 192 -8.76 4.56 -4.18
CA SER A 192 -8.19 5.66 -4.98
C SER A 192 -7.41 6.69 -4.18
N GLY A 193 -7.55 6.73 -2.86
CA GLY A 193 -6.88 7.67 -1.97
C GLY A 193 -7.82 8.32 -0.95
N LYS A 194 -7.34 9.36 -0.27
CA LYS A 194 -8.14 10.11 0.72
C LYS A 194 -8.89 11.25 0.03
N PHE A 195 -10.17 11.39 0.36
CA PHE A 195 -11.06 12.43 -0.17
C PHE A 195 -11.63 13.28 0.95
N ALA A 196 -11.81 14.57 0.68
CA ALA A 196 -12.48 15.52 1.54
C ALA A 196 -13.98 15.55 1.19
N VAL A 197 -14.80 15.54 2.22
CA VAL A 197 -16.25 15.76 2.12
C VAL A 197 -16.48 17.26 2.24
N VAL A 198 -16.98 17.86 1.15
CA VAL A 198 -17.32 19.29 1.10
C VAL A 198 -18.83 19.41 0.97
N GLU A 199 -19.48 19.91 2.01
CA GLU A 199 -20.93 20.05 2.09
C GLU A 199 -21.36 21.50 1.78
N LYS A 200 -22.40 21.63 0.96
CA LYS A 200 -23.17 22.86 0.74
C LYS A 200 -24.56 22.68 1.34
N SER A 201 -25.42 23.69 1.19
CA SER A 201 -26.77 23.67 1.77
C SER A 201 -27.68 22.54 1.28
N HIS A 202 -27.48 22.01 0.07
CA HIS A 202 -28.39 21.02 -0.55
C HIS A 202 -27.68 19.84 -1.23
N GLU A 203 -26.36 19.80 -1.15
CA GLU A 203 -25.55 18.74 -1.78
C GLU A 203 -24.22 18.62 -1.05
N PHE A 204 -23.53 17.51 -1.27
CA PHE A 204 -22.12 17.39 -0.94
C PHE A 204 -21.34 16.81 -2.09
N THR A 205 -20.04 17.05 -2.07
CA THR A 205 -19.11 16.49 -3.04
C THR A 205 -17.92 15.84 -2.34
N LEU A 206 -17.29 14.91 -3.04
CA LEU A 206 -16.06 14.24 -2.63
C LEU A 206 -14.95 14.70 -3.56
N VAL A 207 -13.94 15.35 -3.00
CA VAL A 207 -12.80 15.86 -3.78
C VAL A 207 -11.48 15.35 -3.20
N PRO A 208 -10.44 15.14 -4.01
CA PRO A 208 -9.14 14.69 -3.52
C PRO A 208 -8.64 15.56 -2.35
N TRP A 209 -8.35 14.93 -1.21
CA TRP A 209 -7.89 15.64 -0.02
C TRP A 209 -6.42 16.06 -0.17
N ARG A 210 -6.05 17.18 0.46
CA ARG A 210 -4.65 17.59 0.63
C ARG A 210 -4.39 18.05 2.06
N PRO A 211 -3.18 17.87 2.60
CA PRO A 211 -2.86 18.27 3.98
C PRO A 211 -3.13 19.75 4.29
N ILE A 212 -3.09 20.61 3.28
CA ILE A 212 -3.30 22.06 3.44
C ILE A 212 -4.67 22.40 4.07
N ILE A 213 -5.69 21.56 3.90
CA ILE A 213 -7.03 21.76 4.49
C ILE A 213 -7.24 21.09 5.84
N ASP A 214 -6.23 20.44 6.43
CA ASP A 214 -6.41 19.69 7.69
C ASP A 214 -6.93 20.55 8.84
N ARG A 215 -6.44 21.79 8.94
CA ARG A 215 -6.86 22.75 9.96
C ARG A 215 -8.20 23.44 9.65
N GLN A 216 -8.84 23.07 8.54
CA GLN A 216 -10.09 23.68 8.08
C GLN A 216 -11.31 22.80 8.34
N LEU A 217 -11.18 21.73 9.13
CA LEU A 217 -12.33 20.90 9.51
C LEU A 217 -13.40 21.78 10.18
N GLY A 218 -14.62 21.70 9.67
CA GLY A 218 -15.75 22.51 10.10
C GLY A 218 -15.77 23.94 9.53
N ARG A 219 -14.85 24.32 8.65
CA ARG A 219 -14.76 25.65 8.04
C ARG A 219 -15.07 25.61 6.54
N GLU A 220 -15.42 26.77 6.00
CA GLU A 220 -15.57 26.98 4.56
C GLU A 220 -14.22 26.85 3.84
N VAL A 221 -14.21 26.06 2.78
CA VAL A 221 -13.06 25.88 1.88
C VAL A 221 -13.50 26.13 0.45
N MET A 222 -12.57 26.58 -0.39
CA MET A 222 -12.78 26.76 -1.83
C MET A 222 -11.57 26.24 -2.59
N GLY A 223 -11.77 25.63 -3.74
CA GLY A 223 -10.69 25.14 -4.58
C GLY A 223 -11.15 24.73 -5.97
N ILE A 224 -10.20 24.40 -6.84
CA ILE A 224 -10.47 23.94 -8.20
C ILE A 224 -9.94 22.51 -8.33
N VAL A 225 -10.79 21.60 -8.84
CA VAL A 225 -10.40 20.22 -9.13
C VAL A 225 -9.51 20.20 -10.37
N GLN A 226 -8.34 19.56 -10.28
CA GLN A 226 -7.36 19.50 -11.38
C GLN A 226 -6.63 18.16 -11.40
N GLY A 227 -6.79 17.39 -12.48
CA GLY A 227 -6.01 16.19 -12.79
C GLY A 227 -6.02 15.13 -11.69
N GLY A 228 -7.13 14.97 -10.96
CA GLY A 228 -7.22 14.06 -9.81
C GLY A 228 -6.62 14.62 -8.51
N SER A 229 -6.42 15.93 -8.44
CA SER A 229 -6.03 16.70 -7.25
C SER A 229 -6.96 17.91 -7.07
N VAL A 230 -6.73 18.70 -6.02
CA VAL A 230 -7.43 19.98 -5.78
C VAL A 230 -6.42 21.08 -5.48
N SER A 231 -6.59 22.23 -6.14
CA SER A 231 -5.91 23.47 -5.80
C SER A 231 -6.77 24.28 -4.84
N TRP A 232 -6.41 24.27 -3.55
CA TRP A 232 -7.17 24.95 -2.50
C TRP A 232 -6.82 26.44 -2.41
N GLN A 233 -7.83 27.28 -2.35
CA GLN A 233 -7.76 28.72 -2.12
C GLN A 233 -8.16 29.01 -0.67
N LEU A 234 -7.19 28.95 0.24
CA LEU A 234 -7.42 29.35 1.62
C LEU A 234 -7.34 30.87 1.72
N GLY A 235 -8.47 31.52 2.01
CA GLY A 235 -8.52 32.96 2.22
C GLY A 235 -7.53 33.38 3.31
N ARG A 236 -6.62 34.31 2.99
CA ARG A 236 -5.86 35.03 4.03
C ARG A 236 -6.86 35.64 5.01
N GLN A 237 -6.76 35.32 6.29
CA GLN A 237 -7.25 36.23 7.33
C GLN A 237 -6.51 37.57 7.11
N ARG A 238 -7.19 38.53 6.49
CA ARG A 238 -6.82 39.94 6.59
C ARG A 238 -7.10 40.34 8.04
N GLY A 239 -6.08 40.28 8.88
CA GLY A 239 -6.05 41.08 10.10
C GLY A 239 -6.08 42.54 9.66
N LEU A 240 -7.23 43.19 9.82
CA LEU A 240 -7.28 44.64 9.94
C LEU A 240 -6.88 44.93 11.39
N GLU A 241 -5.60 45.19 11.63
CA GLU A 241 -5.19 45.93 12.82
C GLU A 241 -5.74 47.35 12.69
N ARG A 242 -6.52 47.75 13.68
CA ARG A 242 -6.81 49.15 13.99
C ARG A 242 -5.82 49.62 15.04
#